data_AF-H6LJ66-F1
#
_entry.id   AF-H6LJ66-F1
#
_cell.length_a   1.000
_cell.length_b   1.000
_cell.length_c   1.000
_cell.angle_alpha   90.00
_cell.angle_beta   90.00
_cell.angle_gamma   90.00
#
_symmetry.space_group_name_H-M   'P 1'
#
loop_
_entity.id
_entity.type
_entity.pdbx_description
1 polymer ?
#
loop_
_entity_poly.entity_id
_entity_poly.type
_entity_poly.pdbx_seq_one_letter_code
_entity_poly.pdbx_strand_id
1 'polypeptide(L)'
;MKLFHCGENFPHKGSGELSILYNFGAFENGRSAFYNPDADTFNAHYGVYAIHQTSGSFGFKDGNVDTKAITDLVSFDQLQLVMTSLGCPKTLKQFHSQVIGIQPSPAMAGFNDWVQIDAMIQTNSPQYQAHDFELGTLQYGQPPENYSGPDFPVVPMVGRLYLRYDETRQITVIYFVIGKNETIVDETSEHYLMPIEWSSIT
;
A
#
# COMPACT_ATOMS: atom_id res chain seq x y z
N MET A 1 -7.28 -0.92 11.58
CA MET A 1 -5.82 -0.79 11.70
C MET A 1 -5.20 -2.13 12.02
N LYS A 2 -4.39 -2.67 11.09
CA LYS A 2 -3.66 -3.94 11.27
C LYS A 2 -2.16 -3.69 11.16
N LEU A 3 -1.37 -4.28 12.05
CA LEU A 3 0.09 -4.24 11.99
C LEU A 3 0.59 -5.61 11.51
N PHE A 4 1.39 -5.62 10.45
CA PHE A 4 2.06 -6.80 9.94
C PHE A 4 3.58 -6.57 9.93
N HIS A 5 4.33 -7.51 10.51
CA HIS A 5 5.80 -7.43 10.53
C HIS A 5 6.36 -8.47 9.57
N CYS A 6 6.89 -8.00 8.43
CA CYS A 6 7.49 -8.85 7.40
C CYS A 6 8.89 -9.35 7.80
N GLY A 7 9.52 -8.70 8.78
CA GLY A 7 10.94 -8.86 9.08
C GLY A 7 11.78 -8.54 7.84
N GLU A 8 12.74 -9.41 7.54
CA GLU A 8 13.65 -9.30 6.40
C GLU A 8 13.02 -9.68 5.05
N ASN A 9 11.79 -10.19 5.03
CA ASN A 9 11.16 -10.73 3.82
C ASN A 9 10.45 -9.65 3.00
N PHE A 10 11.20 -8.73 2.40
CA PHE A 10 10.70 -7.75 1.43
C PHE A 10 11.82 -7.34 0.44
N PRO A 11 11.52 -6.66 -0.67
CA PRO A 11 12.55 -6.17 -1.58
C PRO A 11 13.38 -5.07 -0.93
N HIS A 12 14.63 -5.37 -0.59
CA HIS A 12 15.57 -4.40 -0.04
C HIS A 12 17.01 -4.72 -0.43
N LYS A 13 17.91 -3.80 -0.10
CA LYS A 13 19.36 -3.98 -0.26
C LYS A 13 19.96 -4.16 1.14
N GLY A 14 20.62 -5.29 1.38
CA GLY A 14 21.32 -5.53 2.65
C GLY A 14 20.47 -6.25 3.69
N SER A 15 20.47 -5.75 4.92
CA SER A 15 19.63 -6.21 6.03
C SER A 15 18.66 -5.10 6.38
N GLY A 16 17.40 -5.46 6.61
CA GLY A 16 16.37 -4.51 6.97
C GLY A 16 15.09 -5.16 7.43
N GLU A 17 14.28 -4.41 8.16
CA GLU A 17 13.01 -4.85 8.69
C GLU A 17 11.88 -3.97 8.19
N LEU A 18 10.81 -4.60 7.73
CA LEU A 18 9.59 -3.93 7.31
C LEU A 18 8.44 -4.24 8.28
N SER A 19 7.83 -3.18 8.78
CA SER A 19 6.55 -3.24 9.48
C SER A 19 5.53 -2.39 8.75
N ILE A 20 4.31 -2.90 8.63
CA ILE A 20 3.27 -2.27 7.83
C ILE A 20 1.98 -2.12 8.62
N LEU A 21 1.45 -0.90 8.60
CA LEU A 21 0.16 -0.56 9.14
C LEU A 21 -0.85 -0.44 8.00
N TYR A 22 -1.93 -1.22 8.01
CA TYR A 22 -2.95 -1.21 6.97
C TYR A 22 -4.33 -0.81 7.47
N ASN A 23 -5.03 -0.05 6.61
CA ASN A 23 -6.48 0.07 6.56
C ASN A 23 -6.97 -0.23 5.13
N PHE A 24 -8.23 -0.64 5.04
CA PHE A 24 -8.88 -1.03 3.79
C PHE A 24 -10.41 -0.84 3.94
N GLY A 25 -11.16 -1.15 2.87
CA GLY A 25 -12.60 -0.93 2.79
C GLY A 25 -13.40 -1.48 3.98
N ALA A 26 -14.46 -0.76 4.34
CA ALA A 26 -15.36 -1.12 5.43
C ALA A 26 -15.96 -2.54 5.27
N PHE A 27 -16.33 -3.15 6.39
CA PHE A 27 -16.99 -4.45 6.38
C PHE A 27 -18.51 -4.30 6.36
N GLU A 28 -19.15 -4.92 5.38
CA GLU A 28 -20.59 -5.01 5.23
C GLU A 28 -20.99 -6.46 5.00
N ASN A 29 -21.97 -6.97 5.75
CA ASN A 29 -22.49 -8.35 5.59
C ASN A 29 -21.40 -9.43 5.59
N GLY A 30 -20.39 -9.29 6.46
CA GLY A 30 -19.32 -10.28 6.62
C GLY A 30 -18.20 -10.23 5.57
N ARG A 31 -18.19 -9.21 4.69
CA ARG A 31 -17.12 -9.00 3.69
C ARG A 31 -16.71 -7.55 3.59
N SER A 32 -15.49 -7.30 3.14
CA SER A 32 -14.99 -5.95 2.90
C SER A 32 -15.51 -5.39 1.57
N ALA A 33 -15.80 -4.08 1.56
CA ALA A 33 -16.03 -3.29 0.35
C ALA A 33 -14.83 -3.27 -0.60
N PHE A 34 -13.66 -3.78 -0.17
CA PHE A 34 -12.51 -4.07 -1.02
C PHE A 34 -12.88 -4.92 -2.25
N TYR A 35 -13.89 -5.80 -2.14
CA TYR A 35 -14.39 -6.64 -3.23
C TYR A 35 -15.41 -5.95 -4.16
N ASN A 36 -15.98 -4.82 -3.77
CA ASN A 36 -17.11 -4.21 -4.46
C ASN A 36 -16.63 -3.15 -5.48
N PRO A 37 -16.72 -3.37 -6.80
CA PRO A 37 -16.24 -2.43 -7.82
C PRO A 37 -16.94 -1.06 -7.81
N ASP A 38 -18.15 -0.98 -7.25
CA ASP A 38 -18.90 0.28 -7.15
C ASP A 38 -18.50 1.10 -5.92
N ALA A 39 -17.80 0.50 -4.95
CA ALA A 39 -17.36 1.19 -3.74
C ALA A 39 -16.13 2.08 -4.00
N ASP A 40 -16.02 3.19 -3.28
CA ASP A 40 -14.82 4.04 -3.31
C ASP A 40 -13.57 3.31 -2.83
N THR A 41 -13.74 2.34 -1.94
CA THR A 41 -12.67 1.52 -1.38
C THR A 41 -12.39 0.24 -2.17
N PHE A 42 -12.93 0.10 -3.38
CA PHE A 42 -12.65 -1.04 -4.25
C PHE A 42 -11.14 -1.19 -4.49
N ASN A 43 -10.60 -2.38 -4.22
CA ASN A 43 -9.16 -2.68 -4.36
C ASN A 43 -8.22 -1.67 -3.64
N ALA A 44 -8.76 -0.85 -2.74
CA ALA A 44 -8.05 0.26 -2.13
C ALA A 44 -7.41 -0.16 -0.80
N HIS A 45 -6.23 0.39 -0.53
CA HIS A 45 -5.51 0.22 0.72
C HIS A 45 -4.70 1.47 1.01
N TYR A 46 -4.65 1.86 2.28
CA TYR A 46 -3.86 2.99 2.74
C TYR A 46 -3.26 2.69 4.10
N GLY A 47 -2.15 3.36 4.42
CA GLY A 47 -1.40 2.97 5.59
C GLY A 47 0.00 3.57 5.66
N VAL A 48 0.86 2.86 6.39
CA VAL A 48 2.23 3.27 6.69
C VAL A 48 3.18 2.09 6.56
N TYR A 49 4.25 2.25 5.76
CA TYR A 49 5.44 1.41 5.85
C TYR A 49 6.43 2.06 6.82
N ALA A 50 6.93 1.29 7.78
CA ALA A 50 8.08 1.65 8.61
C ALA A 50 9.21 0.67 8.30
N ILE A 51 10.32 1.19 7.80
CA ILE A 51 11.42 0.40 7.26
C ILE A 51 12.70 0.81 7.98
N HIS A 52 13.30 -0.12 8.69
CA HIS A 52 14.65 0.03 9.21
C HIS A 52 15.61 -0.68 8.26
N GLN A 53 16.73 -0.05 7.90
CA GLN A 53 17.81 -0.71 7.17
C GLN A 53 19.12 -0.44 7.89
N THR A 54 19.96 -1.47 8.02
CA THR A 54 21.25 -1.35 8.72
C THR A 54 22.23 -0.41 8.01
N SER A 55 22.03 -0.17 6.71
CA SER A 55 22.86 0.76 5.94
C SER A 55 22.04 1.48 4.87
N GLY A 56 22.14 2.82 4.90
CA GLY A 56 21.47 3.69 3.96
C GLY A 56 20.02 4.00 4.33
N SER A 57 19.39 4.82 3.49
CA SER A 57 18.00 5.24 3.62
C SER A 57 17.14 4.53 2.57
N PHE A 58 16.27 3.63 3.01
CA PHE A 58 15.36 2.94 2.08
C PHE A 58 14.56 3.98 1.29
N GLY A 59 14.39 3.74 -0.02
CA GLY A 59 13.66 4.65 -0.89
C GLY A 59 14.48 5.86 -1.37
N PHE A 60 15.75 5.97 -0.97
CA PHE A 60 16.67 6.98 -1.48
C PHE A 60 17.94 6.34 -2.06
N LYS A 61 18.49 7.00 -3.08
CA LYS A 61 19.76 6.66 -3.70
C LYS A 61 20.45 7.94 -4.13
N ASP A 62 21.69 8.14 -3.66
CA ASP A 62 22.50 9.33 -3.98
C ASP A 62 21.74 10.65 -3.73
N GLY A 63 21.01 10.72 -2.61
CA GLY A 63 20.21 11.88 -2.20
C GLY A 63 18.89 12.09 -2.96
N ASN A 64 18.55 11.23 -3.91
CA ASN A 64 17.33 11.30 -4.71
C ASN A 64 16.40 10.13 -4.38
N VAL A 65 15.10 10.24 -4.70
CA VAL A 65 14.15 9.15 -4.54
C VAL A 65 14.53 7.96 -5.43
N ASP A 66 14.71 6.78 -4.84
CA ASP A 66 14.89 5.51 -5.56
C ASP A 66 13.50 4.95 -5.92
N THR A 67 12.93 5.47 -7.01
CA THR A 67 11.58 5.09 -7.48
C THR A 67 11.44 3.59 -7.74
N LYS A 68 12.54 2.92 -8.09
CA LYS A 68 12.54 1.47 -8.30
C LYS A 68 12.34 0.74 -6.97
N ALA A 69 13.10 1.07 -5.93
CA ALA A 69 12.95 0.44 -4.61
C ALA A 69 11.52 0.64 -4.04
N ILE A 70 10.98 1.85 -4.23
CA ILE A 70 9.61 2.18 -3.82
C ILE A 70 8.58 1.36 -4.60
N THR A 71 8.72 1.27 -5.94
CA THR A 71 7.83 0.48 -6.78
C THR A 71 7.89 -1.01 -6.44
N ASP A 72 9.09 -1.54 -6.22
CA ASP A 72 9.31 -2.94 -5.84
C ASP A 72 8.62 -3.26 -4.50
N LEU A 73 8.68 -2.36 -3.51
CA LEU A 73 8.00 -2.50 -2.21
C LEU A 73 6.48 -2.54 -2.37
N VAL A 74 5.90 -1.58 -3.10
CA VAL A 74 4.44 -1.51 -3.30
C VAL A 74 3.94 -2.72 -4.10
N SER A 75 4.69 -3.15 -5.11
CA SER A 75 4.40 -4.36 -5.88
C SER A 75 4.48 -5.62 -5.01
N PHE A 76 5.47 -5.71 -4.12
CA PHE A 76 5.60 -6.81 -3.18
C PHE A 76 4.40 -6.89 -2.25
N ASP A 77 3.98 -5.77 -1.68
CA ASP A 77 2.78 -5.72 -0.85
C ASP A 77 1.55 -6.24 -1.60
N GLN A 78 1.21 -5.58 -2.71
CA GLN A 78 0.02 -5.94 -3.48
C GLN A 78 0.07 -7.40 -3.95
N LEU A 79 1.17 -7.83 -4.56
CA LEU A 79 1.22 -9.15 -5.22
C LEU A 79 1.58 -10.29 -4.28
N GLN A 80 2.52 -10.09 -3.35
CA GLN A 80 3.02 -11.17 -2.50
C GLN A 80 2.29 -11.26 -1.17
N LEU A 81 1.85 -10.14 -0.59
CA LEU A 81 1.09 -10.18 0.65
C LEU A 81 -0.40 -10.30 0.35
N VAL A 82 -1.00 -9.30 -0.32
CA VAL A 82 -2.45 -9.24 -0.52
C VAL A 82 -2.93 -10.32 -1.48
N MET A 83 -2.49 -10.30 -2.73
CA MET A 83 -2.99 -11.21 -3.76
C MET A 83 -2.68 -12.68 -3.44
N THR A 84 -1.49 -13.01 -2.91
CA THR A 84 -1.21 -14.40 -2.47
C THR A 84 -2.16 -14.85 -1.37
N SER A 85 -2.45 -13.98 -0.40
CA SER A 85 -3.33 -14.37 0.72
C SER A 85 -4.75 -14.66 0.25
N LEU A 86 -5.16 -14.12 -0.90
CA LEU A 86 -6.45 -14.36 -1.53
C LEU A 86 -6.44 -15.53 -2.52
N GLY A 87 -5.35 -16.28 -2.63
CA GLY A 87 -5.25 -17.41 -3.55
C GLY A 87 -4.91 -17.04 -5.00
N CYS A 88 -4.54 -15.79 -5.30
CA CYS A 88 -4.23 -15.38 -6.67
C CYS A 88 -3.00 -16.14 -7.22
N PRO A 89 -3.15 -16.91 -8.31
CA PRO A 89 -2.08 -17.74 -8.83
C PRO A 89 -0.97 -16.88 -9.44
N LYS A 90 0.28 -17.35 -9.31
CA LYS A 90 1.48 -16.64 -9.78
C LYS A 90 1.41 -16.23 -11.25
N THR A 91 0.73 -17.02 -12.09
CA THR A 91 0.56 -16.76 -13.53
C THR A 91 -0.38 -15.59 -13.83
N LEU A 92 -1.26 -15.20 -12.89
CA LEU A 92 -2.17 -14.07 -13.04
C LEU A 92 -1.66 -12.78 -12.39
N LYS A 93 -0.65 -12.86 -11.51
CA LYS A 93 -0.09 -11.71 -10.81
C LYS A 93 0.53 -10.71 -11.78
N GLN A 94 0.00 -9.50 -11.79
CA GLN A 94 0.44 -8.40 -12.63
C GLN A 94 0.48 -7.11 -11.82
N PHE A 95 1.60 -6.40 -11.94
CA PHE A 95 1.77 -5.06 -11.40
C PHE A 95 2.62 -4.25 -12.36
N HIS A 96 2.04 -3.19 -12.89
CA HIS A 96 2.74 -2.19 -13.67
C HIS A 96 2.45 -0.82 -13.08
N SER A 97 3.46 0.01 -12.95
CA SER A 97 3.29 1.36 -12.44
C SER A 97 4.11 2.36 -13.22
N GLN A 98 3.59 3.58 -13.29
CA GLN A 98 4.24 4.73 -13.87
C GLN A 98 4.19 5.88 -12.86
N VAL A 99 5.36 6.31 -12.38
CA VAL A 99 5.46 7.52 -11.57
C VAL A 99 5.14 8.72 -12.46
N ILE A 100 4.18 9.54 -12.03
CA ILE A 100 3.70 10.72 -12.74
C ILE A 100 4.15 12.03 -12.09
N GLY A 101 4.52 12.00 -10.80
CA GLY A 101 4.97 13.17 -10.06
C GLY A 101 5.88 12.82 -8.89
N ILE A 102 6.89 13.67 -8.65
CA ILE A 102 7.68 13.70 -7.43
C ILE A 102 7.85 15.17 -7.04
N GLN A 103 7.41 15.54 -5.85
CA GLN A 103 7.42 16.92 -5.40
C GLN A 103 7.55 17.01 -3.87
N PRO A 104 7.95 18.17 -3.31
CA PRO A 104 7.83 18.42 -1.89
C PRO A 104 6.39 18.23 -1.41
N SER A 105 6.23 17.62 -0.23
CA SER A 105 4.93 17.41 0.41
C SER A 105 4.66 18.48 1.48
N PRO A 106 3.38 18.71 1.86
CA PRO A 106 3.07 19.49 3.06
C PRO A 106 3.75 18.94 4.32
N ALA A 107 3.82 19.78 5.35
CA ALA A 107 4.26 19.31 6.66
C ALA A 107 3.27 18.29 7.21
N MET A 108 3.79 17.17 7.70
CA MET A 108 3.01 16.09 8.30
C MET A 108 3.79 15.54 9.49
N ALA A 109 3.08 15.06 10.51
CA ALA A 109 3.71 14.43 11.68
C ALA A 109 4.75 15.33 12.38
N GLY A 110 4.61 16.66 12.29
CA GLY A 110 5.58 17.63 12.82
C GLY A 110 6.86 17.82 11.99
N PHE A 111 6.94 17.25 10.79
CA PHE A 111 8.11 17.34 9.90
C PHE A 111 7.75 17.98 8.55
N ASN A 112 8.71 18.70 7.94
CA ASN A 112 8.52 19.47 6.70
C ASN A 112 9.34 18.97 5.51
N ASP A 113 10.10 17.89 5.68
CA ASP A 113 11.04 17.29 4.74
C ASP A 113 10.46 16.04 4.03
N TRP A 114 9.13 15.95 3.96
CA TRP A 114 8.44 14.86 3.24
C TRP A 114 8.50 15.05 1.73
N VAL A 115 8.60 13.94 1.00
CA VAL A 115 8.50 13.91 -0.46
C VAL A 115 7.22 13.20 -0.87
N GLN A 116 6.39 13.84 -1.67
CA GLN A 116 5.22 13.23 -2.29
C GLN A 116 5.61 12.56 -3.61
N ILE A 117 5.09 11.36 -3.84
CA ILE A 117 5.26 10.59 -5.07
C ILE A 117 3.88 10.14 -5.54
N ASP A 118 3.51 10.48 -6.77
CA ASP A 118 2.25 10.07 -7.38
C ASP A 118 2.51 9.10 -8.54
N ALA A 119 1.66 8.08 -8.68
CA ALA A 119 1.79 7.07 -9.72
C ALA A 119 0.43 6.58 -10.24
N MET A 120 0.40 6.21 -11.51
CA MET A 120 -0.64 5.34 -12.07
C MET A 120 -0.22 3.88 -11.93
N ILE A 121 -1.17 3.01 -11.59
CA ILE A 121 -0.92 1.59 -11.33
C ILE A 121 -1.91 0.75 -12.15
N GLN A 122 -1.46 -0.35 -12.71
CA GLN A 122 -2.29 -1.44 -13.24
C GLN A 122 -1.97 -2.68 -12.41
N THR A 123 -2.97 -3.20 -11.69
CA THR A 123 -2.76 -4.38 -10.85
C THR A 123 -4.01 -5.24 -10.71
N ASN A 124 -3.85 -6.48 -10.25
CA ASN A 124 -4.98 -7.36 -9.98
C ASN A 124 -5.92 -6.74 -8.95
N SER A 125 -7.21 -6.90 -9.19
CA SER A 125 -8.28 -6.65 -8.23
C SER A 125 -8.62 -7.92 -7.45
N PRO A 126 -9.35 -7.81 -6.32
CA PRO A 126 -9.62 -8.95 -5.47
C PRO A 126 -10.90 -9.69 -5.88
N GLN A 127 -11.40 -9.49 -7.10
CA GLN A 127 -12.61 -10.15 -7.58
C GLN A 127 -12.25 -11.56 -8.08
N TYR A 128 -12.84 -12.59 -7.49
CA TYR A 128 -12.67 -13.97 -7.91
C TYR A 128 -13.86 -14.81 -7.44
N GLN A 129 -14.03 -15.98 -8.05
CA GLN A 129 -15.02 -16.95 -7.62
C GLN A 129 -14.57 -17.59 -6.31
N ALA A 130 -15.44 -17.54 -5.28
CA ALA A 130 -15.15 -18.16 -4.01
C ALA A 130 -14.83 -19.66 -4.19
N HIS A 131 -13.71 -20.09 -3.63
CA HIS A 131 -13.27 -21.49 -3.61
C HIS A 131 -12.96 -21.91 -2.17
N ASP A 132 -12.05 -22.89 -1.99
CA ASP A 132 -11.59 -23.34 -0.67
C ASP A 132 -11.07 -22.17 0.18
N PHE A 133 -10.89 -22.44 1.47
CA PHE A 133 -10.41 -21.45 2.43
C PHE A 133 -9.08 -20.81 2.01
N GLU A 134 -9.11 -19.49 1.82
CA GLU A 134 -7.92 -18.66 1.63
C GLU A 134 -7.64 -17.82 2.87
N LEU A 135 -6.36 -17.73 3.28
CA LEU A 135 -5.97 -17.05 4.52
C LEU A 135 -6.45 -15.59 4.57
N GLY A 136 -6.42 -14.91 3.43
CA GLY A 136 -6.85 -13.53 3.26
C GLY A 136 -8.33 -13.32 3.54
N THR A 137 -9.16 -14.37 3.50
CA THR A 137 -10.59 -14.28 3.88
C THR A 137 -10.78 -14.02 5.38
N LEU A 138 -9.80 -14.35 6.23
CA LEU A 138 -9.80 -13.90 7.63
C LEU A 138 -9.66 -12.37 7.73
N GLN A 139 -9.01 -11.76 6.74
CA GLN A 139 -8.73 -10.34 6.72
C GLN A 139 -9.81 -9.52 6.00
N TYR A 140 -10.32 -10.03 4.87
CA TYR A 140 -11.23 -9.31 3.98
C TYR A 140 -12.65 -9.90 3.96
N GLY A 141 -12.88 -11.04 4.62
CA GLY A 141 -14.12 -11.81 4.49
C GLY A 141 -14.15 -12.64 3.21
N GLN A 142 -15.26 -13.35 2.98
CA GLN A 142 -15.44 -14.13 1.76
C GLN A 142 -15.81 -13.22 0.58
N PRO A 143 -15.24 -13.45 -0.62
CA PRO A 143 -15.65 -12.74 -1.83
C PRO A 143 -17.12 -13.06 -2.15
N PRO A 144 -17.76 -12.28 -3.06
CA PRO A 144 -19.13 -12.56 -3.46
C PRO A 144 -19.32 -13.96 -4.06
N GLU A 145 -20.20 -14.76 -3.45
CA GLU A 145 -20.52 -16.13 -3.90
C GLU A 145 -21.05 -16.19 -5.35
N ASN A 146 -21.68 -15.12 -5.81
CA ASN A 146 -22.29 -15.02 -7.14
C ASN A 146 -21.43 -14.24 -8.15
N TYR A 147 -20.15 -14.02 -7.86
CA TYR A 147 -19.25 -13.43 -8.86
C TYR A 147 -19.11 -14.36 -10.06
N SER A 148 -19.41 -13.87 -11.27
CA SER A 148 -19.36 -14.65 -12.51
C SER A 148 -18.35 -14.11 -13.52
N GLY A 149 -17.49 -13.18 -13.09
CA GLY A 149 -16.44 -12.59 -13.93
C GLY A 149 -15.15 -13.42 -13.95
N PRO A 150 -14.11 -12.92 -14.66
CA PRO A 150 -12.78 -13.52 -14.62
C PRO A 150 -12.11 -13.35 -13.26
N ASP A 151 -11.31 -14.31 -12.81
CA ASP A 151 -10.59 -14.18 -11.54
C ASP A 151 -9.44 -13.17 -11.62
N PHE A 152 -9.32 -12.38 -10.56
CA PHE A 152 -8.29 -11.36 -10.34
C PHE A 152 -8.05 -10.43 -11.54
N PRO A 153 -9.09 -9.80 -12.11
CA PRO A 153 -8.92 -8.97 -13.30
C PRO A 153 -8.01 -7.78 -12.97
N VAL A 154 -7.18 -7.41 -13.95
CA VAL A 154 -6.30 -6.25 -13.83
C VAL A 154 -7.12 -4.98 -14.00
N VAL A 155 -6.96 -4.05 -13.05
CA VAL A 155 -7.69 -2.78 -13.00
C VAL A 155 -6.73 -1.59 -12.88
N PRO A 156 -7.10 -0.42 -13.43
CA PRO A 156 -6.39 0.83 -13.17
C PRO A 156 -6.60 1.29 -11.72
N MET A 157 -5.53 1.74 -11.10
CA MET A 157 -5.50 2.36 -9.78
C MET A 157 -4.58 3.59 -9.80
N VAL A 158 -4.69 4.45 -8.80
CA VAL A 158 -3.82 5.59 -8.55
C VAL A 158 -3.16 5.41 -7.19
N GLY A 159 -1.87 5.70 -7.10
CA GLY A 159 -1.09 5.64 -5.87
C GLY A 159 -0.52 7.00 -5.51
N ARG A 160 -0.57 7.35 -4.22
CA ARG A 160 0.18 8.47 -3.63
C ARG A 160 0.96 7.98 -2.44
N LEU A 161 2.24 8.36 -2.39
CA LEU A 161 3.14 8.09 -1.28
C LEU A 161 3.70 9.38 -0.70
N TYR A 162 3.94 9.37 0.59
CA TYR A 162 4.72 10.38 1.30
C TYR A 162 5.91 9.71 1.94
N LEU A 163 7.10 9.97 1.42
CA LEU A 163 8.35 9.36 1.81
C LEU A 163 9.16 10.31 2.69
N ARG A 164 9.67 9.81 3.81
CA ARG A 164 10.63 10.51 4.67
C ARG A 164 11.62 9.55 5.28
N TYR A 165 12.86 9.99 5.47
CA TYR A 165 13.88 9.27 6.23
C TYR A 165 14.22 10.01 7.51
N ASP A 166 14.17 9.31 8.65
CA ASP A 166 14.63 9.81 9.95
C ASP A 166 16.06 9.34 10.18
N GLU A 167 17.03 10.25 10.06
CA GLU A 167 18.45 9.95 10.29
C GLU A 167 18.76 9.57 11.74
N THR A 168 18.01 10.12 12.71
CA THR A 168 18.25 9.88 14.14
C THR A 168 17.88 8.45 14.51
N ARG A 169 16.78 7.95 13.94
CA ARG A 169 16.28 6.59 14.20
C ARG A 169 16.67 5.57 13.13
N GLN A 170 17.26 6.04 12.02
CA GLN A 170 17.61 5.24 10.84
C GLN A 170 16.41 4.48 10.26
N ILE A 171 15.25 5.16 10.21
CA ILE A 171 13.99 4.59 9.73
C ILE A 171 13.46 5.40 8.56
N THR A 172 13.13 4.72 7.47
CA THR A 172 12.28 5.28 6.42
C THR A 172 10.82 5.07 6.80
N VAL A 173 10.03 6.13 6.75
CA VAL A 173 8.59 6.10 6.90
C VAL A 173 7.95 6.47 5.57
N ILE A 174 6.97 5.67 5.14
CA ILE A 174 6.20 5.94 3.92
C ILE A 174 4.72 5.87 4.26
N TYR A 175 4.02 6.99 4.20
CA TYR A 175 2.54 6.97 4.17
C TYR A 175 2.08 6.69 2.76
N PHE A 176 1.06 5.86 2.59
CA PHE A 176 0.60 5.47 1.26
C PHE A 176 -0.91 5.43 1.15
N VAL A 177 -1.41 5.74 -0.04
CA VAL A 177 -2.78 5.45 -0.50
C VAL A 177 -2.69 4.83 -1.87
N ILE A 178 -3.41 3.73 -2.08
CA ILE A 178 -3.78 3.23 -3.39
C ILE A 178 -5.31 3.26 -3.47
N GLY A 179 -5.84 3.95 -4.48
CA GLY A 179 -7.27 4.18 -4.66
C GLY A 179 -7.68 4.08 -6.13
N LYS A 180 -8.99 4.00 -6.38
CA LYS A 180 -9.54 3.79 -7.74
C LYS A 180 -9.28 4.96 -8.70
N ASN A 181 -9.11 6.18 -8.17
CA ASN A 181 -8.86 7.40 -8.92
C ASN A 181 -8.21 8.46 -8.02
N GLU A 182 -7.82 9.57 -8.63
CA GLU A 182 -7.16 10.70 -7.97
C GLU A 182 -8.04 11.32 -6.87
N THR A 183 -9.33 11.51 -7.12
CA THR A 183 -10.27 12.06 -6.12
C THR A 183 -10.28 11.26 -4.82
N ILE A 184 -10.36 9.93 -4.90
CA ILE A 184 -10.32 9.07 -3.70
C ILE A 184 -8.96 9.14 -3.00
N VAL A 185 -7.88 9.24 -3.77
CA VAL A 185 -6.53 9.37 -3.21
C VAL A 185 -6.36 10.70 -2.47
N ASP A 186 -6.84 11.80 -3.05
CA ASP A 186 -6.83 13.13 -2.43
C ASP A 186 -7.64 13.13 -1.13
N GLU A 187 -8.90 12.72 -1.20
CA GLU A 187 -9.80 12.67 -0.03
C GLU A 187 -9.23 11.79 1.08
N THR A 188 -8.69 10.61 0.73
CA THR A 188 -8.11 9.71 1.72
C THR A 188 -6.86 10.32 2.37
N SER A 189 -6.01 10.95 1.56
CA SER A 189 -4.80 11.60 2.07
C SER A 189 -5.13 12.74 3.03
N GLU A 190 -6.02 13.64 2.61
CA GLU A 190 -6.39 14.83 3.38
C GLU A 190 -7.09 14.49 4.71
N HIS A 191 -7.94 13.46 4.72
CA HIS A 191 -8.71 13.12 5.91
C HIS A 191 -8.01 12.15 6.86
N TYR A 192 -7.14 11.27 6.36
CA TYR A 192 -6.60 10.17 7.16
C TYR A 192 -5.08 10.15 7.31
N LEU A 193 -4.32 10.68 6.34
CA LEU A 193 -2.85 10.64 6.40
C LEU A 193 -2.26 11.97 6.86
N MET A 194 -2.63 13.07 6.22
CA MET A 194 -2.09 14.40 6.52
C MET A 194 -2.40 14.88 7.96
N PRO A 195 -3.55 14.56 8.58
CA PRO A 195 -3.83 14.96 9.96
C PRO A 195 -3.05 14.19 11.02
N ILE A 196 -2.20 13.23 10.65
CA ILE A 196 -1.38 12.48 11.62
C ILE A 196 -0.38 13.43 12.26
N GLU A 197 -0.58 13.70 13.55
CA GLU A 197 0.32 14.49 14.38
C GLU A 197 1.05 13.58 15.37
N TRP A 198 2.35 13.81 15.54
CA TRP A 198 3.10 13.18 16.63
C TRP A 198 3.00 14.09 17.83
N SER A 199 2.24 13.67 18.84
CA SER A 199 2.21 14.38 20.11
C SER A 199 3.64 14.46 20.64
N SER A 200 4.19 15.68 20.68
CA SER A 200 5.44 15.95 21.37
C SER A 200 5.17 15.65 22.84
N ILE A 201 5.67 14.52 23.33
CA ILE A 201 5.78 14.32 24.78
C ILE A 201 6.82 15.36 25.21
N THR A 202 6.32 16.47 25.71
CA THR A 202 7.11 17.53 26.34
C THR A 202 7.42 17.13 27.78
#